data_AF-A0A6M0GFT8-F1
#
_entry.id   AF-A0A6M0GFT8-F1
#
_cell.length_a   1.000
_cell.length_b   1.000
_cell.length_c   1.000
_cell.angle_alpha   90.00
_cell.angle_beta   90.00
_cell.angle_gamma   90.00
#
_symmetry.space_group_name_H-M   'P 1'
#
loop_
_entity.id
_entity.type
_entity.pdbx_description
1 polymer ?
#
loop_
_entity_poly.entity_id
_entity_poly.type
_entity_poly.pdbx_seq_one_letter_code
_entity_poly.pdbx_strand_id
1 'polypeptide(L)' 'MTYTPVKLTFEQYLEYDDGTDNRYEVFDGELRPVPSESELNSWIAKYLERKIETVVPMRQVRLQKLD' A
#
# COMPACT_ATOMS: atom_id res chain seq x y z
N MET A 1 5.02 -18.44 -1.73
CA MET A 1 5.98 -17.71 -2.58
C MET A 1 7.29 -17.61 -1.82
N THR A 2 8.41 -17.95 -2.45
CA THR A 2 9.75 -17.73 -1.89
C THR A 2 10.29 -16.46 -2.52
N TYR A 3 10.56 -15.42 -1.73
CA TYR A 3 11.24 -14.22 -2.21
C TYR A 3 12.62 -14.15 -1.58
N THR A 4 13.60 -13.67 -2.34
CA THR A 4 14.94 -13.40 -1.83
C THR A 4 14.91 -12.03 -1.14
N PRO A 5 15.32 -11.92 0.14
CA PRO A 5 15.34 -10.63 0.81
C PRO A 5 16.27 -9.66 0.08
N VAL A 6 15.71 -8.60 -0.48
CA VAL A 6 16.45 -7.48 -1.07
C VAL A 6 16.40 -6.33 -0.08
N LYS A 7 17.57 -5.80 0.31
CA LYS A 7 17.63 -4.64 1.19
C LYS A 7 17.72 -3.36 0.37
N LEU A 8 16.83 -2.41 0.64
CA LEU A 8 16.78 -1.11 -0.03
C LEU A 8 16.61 0.01 0.97
N THR A 9 17.24 1.16 0.70
CA THR A 9 16.82 2.43 1.30
C THR A 9 15.49 2.89 0.70
N PHE A 10 14.86 3.91 1.30
CA PHE A 10 13.62 4.46 0.76
C PHE A 10 13.82 5.06 -0.64
N GLU A 11 14.94 5.76 -0.86
CA GLU A 11 15.28 6.37 -2.15
C GLU A 11 15.48 5.29 -3.22
N GLN A 12 16.19 4.21 -2.90
CA GLN A 12 16.37 3.08 -3.82
C GLN A 12 15.05 2.37 -4.14
N TYR A 13 14.13 2.32 -3.19
CA TYR A 13 12.79 1.77 -3.41
C TYR A 13 11.94 2.63 -4.35
N LEU A 14 12.05 3.96 -4.28
CA LEU A 14 11.31 4.85 -5.19
C LEU A 14 11.72 4.68 -6.66
N GLU A 15 12.95 4.24 -6.90
CA GLU A 15 13.48 3.96 -8.24
C GLU A 15 13.44 2.46 -8.59
N TYR A 16 12.91 1.61 -7.70
CA TYR A 16 12.90 0.16 -7.90
C TYR A 16 11.87 -0.23 -8.98
N ASP A 17 12.34 -0.94 -10.00
CA ASP A 17 11.55 -1.55 -11.06
C ASP A 17 12.16 -2.92 -11.39
N ASP A 18 11.39 -3.99 -11.26
CA ASP A 18 11.82 -5.35 -11.62
C ASP A 18 11.41 -5.75 -13.04
N GLY A 19 10.88 -4.80 -13.82
CA GLY A 19 10.39 -4.99 -15.18
C GLY A 19 9.01 -5.65 -15.23
N THR A 20 8.29 -5.71 -14.10
CA THR A 20 6.95 -6.30 -13.99
C THR A 20 5.96 -5.34 -13.33
N ASP A 21 4.66 -5.67 -13.41
CA ASP A 21 3.60 -4.92 -12.71
C ASP A 21 3.43 -5.37 -11.24
N ASN A 22 4.41 -6.09 -10.67
CA ASN A 22 4.35 -6.49 -9.26
C ASN A 22 4.44 -5.26 -8.36
N ARG A 23 3.66 -5.28 -7.27
CA ARG A 23 3.72 -4.25 -6.24
C ARG A 23 4.59 -4.72 -5.09
N TYR A 24 5.37 -3.82 -4.55
CA TYR A 24 6.25 -4.08 -3.41
C TYR A 24 6.09 -3.02 -2.34
N GLU A 25 6.49 -3.36 -1.12
CA GLU A 25 6.65 -2.45 0.00
C GLU A 25 8.01 -2.66 0.65
N VAL A 26 8.59 -1.62 1.22
CA VAL A 26 9.78 -1.76 2.08
C VAL A 26 9.34 -1.83 3.54
N PHE A 27 9.57 -2.99 4.16
CA PHE A 27 9.31 -3.23 5.57
C PHE A 27 10.64 -3.51 6.28
N ASP A 28 11.03 -2.67 7.24
CA ASP A 28 12.32 -2.75 7.93
C ASP A 28 13.54 -2.81 7.00
N GLY A 29 13.49 -2.06 5.88
CA GLY A 29 14.55 -2.01 4.88
C GLY A 29 14.57 -3.22 3.93
N GLU A 30 13.61 -4.14 4.05
CA GLU A 30 13.47 -5.29 3.14
C GLU A 30 12.33 -5.06 2.16
N LEU A 31 12.60 -5.28 0.88
CA LEU A 31 11.59 -5.28 -0.17
C LEU A 31 10.73 -6.54 -0.06
N ARG A 32 9.42 -6.37 0.07
CA ARG A 32 8.43 -7.45 0.18
C ARG A 32 7.37 -7.31 -0.90
N PRO A 33 6.99 -8.39 -1.59
CA PRO A 33 5.90 -8.35 -2.56
C PRO A 33 4.57 -8.14 -1.83
N VAL A 34 3.77 -7.20 -2.32
CA VAL A 34 2.39 -6.98 -1.88
C VAL A 34 1.49 -7.84 -2.77
N PRO A 35 0.87 -8.90 -2.23
CA PRO A 35 0.00 -9.75 -3.03
C PRO A 35 -1.24 -8.96 -3.48
N SER A 36 -1.89 -9.45 -4.54
CA SER A 36 -3.23 -8.98 -4.90
C SER A 36 -4.19 -9.15 -3.72
N GLU A 37 -4.99 -8.13 -3.45
CA GLU A 37 -5.92 -8.15 -2.33
C GLU A 37 -7.02 -9.19 -2.58
N SER A 38 -7.46 -9.88 -1.53
CA SER A 38 -8.58 -10.81 -1.64
C SER A 38 -9.93 -10.07 -1.78
N GLU A 39 -10.93 -10.72 -2.37
CA GLU A 39 -12.28 -10.15 -2.45
C GLU A 39 -12.85 -9.82 -1.07
N LEU A 40 -12.67 -10.72 -0.10
CA LEU A 40 -13.14 -10.53 1.28
C LEU A 40 -12.46 -9.32 1.93
N ASN A 41 -11.13 -9.21 1.86
CA ASN A 41 -10.42 -8.08 2.44
C ASN A 41 -10.80 -6.77 1.75
N SER A 42 -10.99 -6.79 0.42
CA SER A 42 -11.47 -5.62 -0.33
C SER A 42 -12.86 -5.19 0.15
N TRP A 43 -13.76 -6.15 0.42
CA TRP A 43 -15.07 -5.88 0.99
C TRP A 43 -14.97 -5.29 2.40
N ILE A 44 -14.14 -5.88 3.27
CA ILE A 44 -13.91 -5.39 4.64
C ILE A 44 -13.37 -3.96 4.61
N ALA A 45 -12.38 -3.67 3.77
CA ALA A 45 -11.79 -2.33 3.63
C ALA A 45 -12.84 -1.29 3.24
N LYS A 46 -13.67 -1.58 2.23
CA LYS A 46 -14.78 -0.70 1.83
C LYS A 46 -15.81 -0.52 2.94
N TYR A 47 -16.16 -1.58 3.66
CA TYR A 47 -17.08 -1.48 4.79
C TYR A 47 -16.53 -0.55 5.89
N LEU A 48 -15.25 -0.69 6.24
CA LEU A 48 -14.59 0.15 7.25
C LEU A 48 -14.49 1.60 6.79
N GLU A 49 -14.13 1.86 5.53
CA GLU A 49 -14.12 3.19 4.92
C GLU A 49 -15.47 3.88 5.12
N ARG A 50 -16.58 3.22 4.76
CA ARG A 50 -17.94 3.77 4.95
C ARG A 50 -18.29 4.03 6.41
N LYS A 51 -17.78 3.24 7.35
CA LYS A 51 -17.99 3.48 8.78
C LYS A 51 -17.20 4.70 9.26
N ILE A 52 -15.97 4.89 8.78
CA ILE A 52 -15.15 6.05 9.12
C ILE A 52 -15.80 7.34 8.58
N GLU A 53 -16.37 7.32 7.38
CA GLU A 53 -17.10 8.46 6.81
C GLU A 53 -18.26 8.96 7.69
N THR A 54 -18.89 8.08 8.48
CA THR A 54 -19.97 8.49 9.39
C THR A 54 -19.50 9.28 10.61
N VAL A 55 -18.22 9.15 10.98
CA VAL A 55 -17.64 9.79 12.18
C VAL A 55 -16.61 10.87 11.84
N VAL A 56 -16.05 10.83 10.62
CA VAL A 56 -15.11 11.85 10.11
C VAL A 56 -15.80 12.63 8.99
N PRO A 57 -16.26 13.86 9.25
CA PRO A 57 -16.76 14.76 8.22
C PRO A 57 -15.75 14.91 7.08
N MET A 58 -16.20 14.81 5.82
CA MET A 58 -15.34 14.94 4.63
C MET A 58 -14.42 16.16 4.66
N ARG A 59 -14.87 17.31 5.21
CA ARG A 59 -14.06 18.52 5.34
C ARG A 59 -12.79 18.35 6.20
N GLN A 60 -12.73 17.31 7.02
CA GLN A 60 -11.58 16.99 7.89
C GLN A 60 -10.68 15.91 7.26
N VAL A 61 -11.14 15.26 6.19
CA VAL A 61 -10.32 14.36 5.38
C VAL A 61 -9.48 15.23 4.44
N ARG A 62 -8.21 15.41 4.79
CA ARG A 62 -7.25 15.99 3.85
C ARG A 62 -6.92 14.93 2.82
N LEU A 63 -7.44 15.10 1.60
CA LEU A 63 -6.83 14.47 0.44
C LEU A 63 -5.42 15.03 0.34
N GLN A 64 -4.41 14.17 0.40
CA GLN A 64 -3.03 14.58 0.20
C GLN A 64 -2.98 15.35 -1.12
N LYS A 65 -2.42 16.57 -1.12
CA LYS A 65 -2.20 17.29 -2.37
C LYS A 65 -1.29 16.42 -3.23
N LEU A 66 -1.76 16.09 -4.43
CA LEU A 66 -0.88 15.68 -5.52
C LEU A 66 -0.22 16.99 -5.98
N ASP A 67 0.94 17.30 -5.42
CA ASP A 67 1.82 18.36 -5.93
C ASP A 67 2.53 17.85 -7.20
#